data_AF-A0A455X5U3-F1
#
_entry.id   AF-A0A455X5U3-F1
#
_cell.length_a   1.000
_cell.length_b   1.000
_cell.length_c   1.000
_cell.angle_alpha   90.00
_cell.angle_beta   90.00
_cell.angle_gamma   90.00
#
_symmetry.space_group_name_H-M   'P 1'
#
loop_
_entity.id
_entity.type
_entity.pdbx_description
1 polymer ?
#
loop_
_entity_poly.entity_id
_entity_poly.type
_entity_poly.pdbx_seq_one_letter_code
_entity_poly.pdbx_strand_id
1 'polypeptide(L)'
;MQTYLEPTQESGRALFIRGIAGSVVMLNLLRYQAVADYSATPQLAPPTPITGEAAYRLYMEHTMPHLEKSGGKLLFFGRGGDFLIGPSSERWDPNISFHETAFSRP
;
A
#
# COMPACT_ATOMS: atom_id res chain seq x y z
N MET A 1 0.91 -4.72 -18.90
CA MET A 1 -0.04 -4.24 -17.88
C MET A 1 0.51 -2.93 -17.35
N GLN A 2 -0.33 -1.90 -17.19
CA GLN A 2 0.13 -0.61 -16.68
C GLN A 2 0.28 -0.68 -15.16
N THR A 3 1.39 -0.18 -14.62
CA THR A 3 1.71 -0.22 -13.18
C THR A 3 1.60 1.18 -12.60
N TYR A 4 0.94 1.30 -11.45
CA TYR A 4 0.81 2.55 -10.70
C TYR A 4 1.39 2.34 -9.30
N LEU A 5 2.65 2.72 -9.11
CA LEU A 5 3.35 2.57 -7.82
C LEU A 5 3.45 3.89 -7.06
N GLU A 6 3.58 5.00 -7.78
CA GLU A 6 3.81 6.33 -7.21
C GLU A 6 2.67 7.28 -7.57
N PRO A 7 2.23 8.14 -6.64
CA PRO A 7 1.29 9.21 -6.96
C PRO A 7 1.95 10.22 -7.90
N THR A 8 1.17 10.79 -8.82
CA THR A 8 1.61 11.94 -9.60
C THR A 8 1.56 13.21 -8.75
N GLN A 9 2.39 14.20 -9.07
CA GLN A 9 2.35 15.52 -8.41
C GLN A 9 0.94 16.15 -8.46
N GLU A 10 0.24 15.98 -9.60
CA GLU A 10 -1.13 16.45 -9.80
C GLU A 10 -2.12 15.77 -8.84
N SER A 11 -2.01 14.43 -8.69
CA SER A 11 -2.87 13.68 -7.77
C SER A 11 -2.65 14.07 -6.30
N GLY A 12 -1.39 14.29 -5.90
CA GLY A 12 -1.05 14.77 -4.56
C GLY A 12 -1.60 16.17 -4.28
N ARG A 13 -1.45 17.10 -5.24
CA ARG A 13 -2.04 18.44 -5.15
C ARG A 13 -3.56 18.37 -5.04
N ALA A 14 -4.21 17.54 -5.85
CA ALA A 14 -5.66 17.36 -5.83
C ALA A 14 -6.15 16.86 -4.46
N LEU A 15 -5.44 15.91 -3.84
CA LEU A 15 -5.76 15.44 -2.49
C LEU A 15 -5.66 16.56 -1.45
N PHE A 16 -4.58 17.35 -1.48
CA PHE A 16 -4.35 18.43 -0.52
C PHE A 16 -5.41 19.53 -0.58
N ILE A 17 -5.81 19.94 -1.79
CA ILE A 17 -6.81 21.01 -2.00
C ILE A 17 -8.20 20.63 -1.45
N ARG A 18 -8.51 19.34 -1.27
CA ARG A 18 -9.80 18.91 -0.71
C ARG A 18 -10.03 19.39 0.74
N GLY A 19 -8.98 19.84 1.44
CA GLY A 19 -9.10 20.41 2.77
C GLY A 19 -9.75 19.45 3.78
N ILE A 20 -9.48 18.14 3.64
CA ILE A 20 -10.08 17.10 4.47
C ILE A 20 -9.73 17.38 5.93
N ALA A 21 -10.75 17.51 6.78
CA ALA A 21 -10.60 17.68 8.21
C ALA A 21 -10.74 16.33 8.92
N GLY A 22 -9.88 16.08 9.91
CA GLY A 22 -9.88 14.83 10.67
C GLY A 22 -9.07 13.71 10.03
N SER A 23 -9.33 12.48 10.45
CA SER A 23 -8.62 11.29 9.99
C SER A 23 -8.94 10.93 8.55
N VAL A 24 -7.94 10.42 7.83
CA VAL A 24 -8.11 9.81 6.51
C VAL A 24 -7.89 8.32 6.62
N VAL A 25 -8.82 7.53 6.08
CA VAL A 25 -8.64 6.08 5.90
C VAL A 25 -8.16 5.81 4.47
N MET A 26 -6.94 5.30 4.35
CA MET A 26 -6.34 4.87 3.09
C MET A 26 -6.62 3.39 2.84
N LEU A 27 -7.34 3.10 1.75
CA LEU A 27 -7.52 1.76 1.21
C LEU A 27 -6.38 1.44 0.25
N ASN A 28 -5.68 0.33 0.47
CA ASN A 28 -4.69 -0.20 -0.45
C ASN A 28 -5.19 -1.50 -1.05
N LEU A 29 -5.21 -1.54 -2.39
CA LEU A 29 -5.45 -2.74 -3.18
C LEU A 29 -4.15 -3.06 -3.91
N LEU A 30 -3.55 -4.20 -3.57
CA LEU A 30 -2.21 -4.53 -4.03
C LEU A 30 -2.27 -5.67 -5.02
N ARG A 31 -1.39 -5.64 -6.01
CA ARG A 31 -1.14 -6.76 -6.91
C ARG A 31 0.35 -7.09 -6.86
N TYR A 32 0.69 -8.24 -6.30
CA TYR A 32 2.03 -8.72 -6.13
C TYR A 32 2.56 -9.38 -7.40
N GLN A 33 3.85 -9.19 -7.62
CA GLN A 33 4.59 -9.99 -8.59
C GLN A 33 4.90 -11.37 -7.98
N ALA A 34 5.02 -12.38 -8.84
CA ALA A 34 5.43 -13.73 -8.42
C ALA A 34 6.81 -13.72 -7.76
N VAL A 35 7.71 -12.86 -8.24
CA VAL A 35 9.01 -12.56 -7.65
C VAL A 35 9.10 -11.05 -7.48
N ALA A 36 9.52 -10.61 -6.30
CA ALA A 36 9.72 -9.20 -5.99
C ALA A 36 10.83 -8.59 -6.85
N ASP A 37 10.58 -7.39 -7.38
CA ASP A 37 11.55 -6.64 -8.18
C ASP A 37 12.28 -5.62 -7.32
N TYR A 38 13.56 -5.86 -7.08
CA TYR A 38 14.46 -4.98 -6.33
C TYR A 38 15.41 -4.19 -7.25
N SER A 39 15.19 -4.17 -8.57
CA SER A 39 16.09 -3.50 -9.53
C SER A 39 16.30 -2.00 -9.24
N ALA A 40 15.28 -1.33 -8.70
CA ALA A 40 15.36 0.08 -8.28
C ALA A 40 16.10 0.29 -6.95
N THR A 41 16.18 -0.75 -6.09
CA THR A 41 16.85 -0.69 -4.78
C THR A 41 17.64 -1.98 -4.52
N PRO A 42 18.71 -2.27 -5.29
CA PRO A 42 19.41 -3.56 -5.20
C PRO A 42 20.00 -3.84 -3.82
N GLN A 43 20.35 -2.78 -3.07
CA GLN A 43 20.89 -2.86 -1.71
C GLN A 43 19.90 -3.39 -0.66
N LEU A 44 18.60 -3.40 -0.97
CA LEU A 44 17.55 -3.94 -0.11
C LEU A 44 17.16 -5.38 -0.49
N ALA A 45 17.76 -5.93 -1.56
CA ALA A 45 17.44 -7.26 -2.05
C ALA A 45 17.89 -8.34 -1.03
N PRO A 46 17.02 -9.29 -0.67
CA PRO A 46 17.42 -10.45 0.12
C PRO A 46 18.42 -11.33 -0.64
N PRO A 47 19.19 -12.19 0.06
CA PRO A 47 20.15 -13.11 -0.56
C PRO A 47 19.51 -14.09 -1.56
N THR A 48 18.23 -14.41 -1.38
CA THR A 48 17.46 -15.28 -2.26
C THR A 48 16.22 -14.56 -2.77
N PRO A 49 15.75 -14.84 -4.01
CA PRO A 49 14.51 -14.26 -4.52
C PRO A 49 13.33 -14.60 -3.62
N ILE A 50 12.49 -13.60 -3.33
CA ILE A 50 11.26 -13.76 -2.54
C ILE A 50 10.04 -13.32 -3.37
N THR A 51 8.85 -13.74 -2.95
CA THR A 51 7.60 -13.32 -3.60
C THR A 51 7.31 -11.85 -3.32
N GLY A 52 6.50 -11.20 -4.18
CA GLY A 52 6.05 -9.82 -3.93
C GLY A 52 5.28 -9.67 -2.62
N GLU A 53 4.50 -10.68 -2.21
CA GLU A 53 3.83 -10.69 -0.92
C GLU A 53 4.82 -10.73 0.25
N ALA A 54 5.86 -11.56 0.16
CA ALA A 54 6.89 -11.63 1.19
C ALA A 54 7.67 -10.30 1.30
N ALA A 55 7.96 -9.66 0.16
CA ALA A 55 8.58 -8.33 0.14
C ALA A 55 7.69 -7.27 0.78
N TYR A 56 6.38 -7.29 0.51
CA TYR A 56 5.44 -6.36 1.13
C TYR A 56 5.30 -6.56 2.64
N ARG A 57 5.38 -7.81 3.11
CA ARG A 57 5.40 -8.09 4.55
C ARG A 57 6.64 -7.49 5.24
N LEU A 58 7.83 -7.60 4.64
CA LEU A 58 9.03 -6.94 5.14
C LEU A 58 8.88 -5.41 5.16
N TYR A 59 8.28 -4.84 4.10
CA TYR A 59 7.93 -3.42 4.08
C TYR A 59 7.04 -3.05 5.27
N MET A 60 5.94 -3.79 5.50
CA MET A 60 5.03 -3.54 6.62
C MET A 60 5.75 -3.62 7.97
N GLU A 61 6.57 -4.64 8.19
CA GLU A 61 7.35 -4.82 9.42
C GLU A 61 8.25 -3.60 9.70
N HIS A 62 8.85 -3.03 8.66
CA HIS A 62 9.68 -1.83 8.79
C HIS A 62 8.88 -0.54 8.93
N THR A 63 7.73 -0.41 8.26
CA THR A 63 6.96 0.85 8.26
C THR A 63 5.97 0.98 9.41
N MET A 64 5.48 -0.12 9.99
CA MET A 64 4.48 -0.08 11.07
C MET A 64 4.92 0.80 12.24
N PRO A 65 6.17 0.70 12.76
CA PRO A 65 6.60 1.56 13.86
C PRO A 65 6.60 3.05 13.52
N HIS A 66 6.79 3.41 12.24
CA HIS A 66 6.72 4.80 11.79
C HIS A 66 5.28 5.28 11.66
N LEU A 67 4.39 4.42 11.16
CA LEU A 67 2.96 4.70 11.10
C LEU A 67 2.37 4.94 12.48
N GLU A 68 2.69 4.09 13.46
CA GLU A 68 2.19 4.25 14.82
C GLU A 68 2.72 5.54 15.49
N LYS A 69 3.99 5.87 15.27
CA LYS A 69 4.60 7.11 15.78
C LYS A 69 3.97 8.38 15.20
N SER A 70 3.46 8.34 13.97
CA SER A 70 2.76 9.48 13.36
C SER A 70 1.28 9.58 13.78
N GLY A 71 0.82 8.70 14.67
CA GLY A 71 -0.58 8.61 15.09
C GLY A 71 -1.47 7.86 14.09
N GLY A 72 -0.86 7.18 13.11
CA GLY A 72 -1.57 6.31 12.20
C GLY A 72 -1.81 4.93 12.78
N LYS A 73 -2.76 4.20 12.18
CA LYS A 73 -3.18 2.87 12.65
C LYS A 73 -3.53 1.95 11.49
N LEU A 74 -3.03 0.72 11.51
CA LEU A 74 -3.56 -0.35 10.67
C LEU A 74 -4.93 -0.80 11.22
N LEU A 75 -6.01 -0.49 10.50
CA LEU A 75 -7.36 -0.85 10.88
C LEU A 75 -7.72 -2.28 10.48
N PHE A 76 -7.20 -2.74 9.33
CA PHE A 76 -7.43 -4.09 8.81
C PHE A 76 -6.33 -4.48 7.84
N PHE A 77 -5.96 -5.76 7.89
CA PHE A 77 -5.11 -6.43 6.90
C PHE A 77 -5.65 -7.84 6.70
N GLY A 78 -5.98 -8.20 5.47
CA GLY A 78 -6.55 -9.53 5.23
C GLY A 78 -6.61 -9.90 3.76
N ARG A 79 -6.88 -11.19 3.53
CA ARG A 79 -6.96 -11.86 2.24
C ARG A 79 -8.36 -11.71 1.62
N GLY A 80 -8.50 -10.88 0.60
CA GLY A 80 -9.66 -10.78 -0.29
C GLY A 80 -9.79 -12.02 -1.18
N GLY A 81 -11.03 -12.45 -1.38
CA GLY A 81 -11.39 -13.52 -2.32
C GLY A 81 -11.68 -12.99 -3.72
N ASP A 82 -12.23 -13.85 -4.57
CA ASP A 82 -12.69 -13.45 -5.89
C ASP A 82 -13.79 -12.36 -5.80
N PHE A 83 -13.85 -11.52 -6.82
CA PHE A 83 -14.87 -10.49 -6.94
C PHE A 83 -16.27 -11.10 -7.04
N LEU A 84 -17.16 -10.69 -6.13
CA LEU A 84 -18.60 -10.95 -6.28
C LEU A 84 -19.22 -10.08 -7.38
N ILE A 85 -18.76 -8.83 -7.50
CA ILE A 85 -19.18 -7.87 -8.54
C ILE A 85 -17.91 -7.15 -9.03
N GLY A 86 -17.58 -7.31 -10.30
CA GLY A 86 -16.37 -6.74 -10.90
C GLY A 86 -16.00 -7.46 -12.20
N PRO A 87 -15.13 -6.87 -13.03
CA PRO A 87 -14.68 -7.53 -14.25
C PRO A 87 -13.82 -8.76 -13.90
N SER A 88 -14.10 -9.90 -14.55
CA SER A 88 -13.36 -11.16 -14.32
C SER A 88 -11.87 -11.09 -14.67
N SER A 89 -11.48 -10.07 -15.45
CA SER A 89 -10.11 -9.79 -15.87
C SER A 89 -9.29 -9.01 -14.84
N GLU A 90 -9.94 -8.35 -13.88
CA GLU A 90 -9.26 -7.60 -12.84
C GLU A 90 -9.01 -8.52 -11.65
N ARG A 91 -7.75 -8.61 -11.23
CA ARG A 91 -7.33 -9.39 -10.07
C ARG A 91 -6.45 -8.50 -9.21
N TRP A 92 -6.91 -8.26 -8.00
CA TRP A 92 -6.05 -7.78 -6.92
C TRP A 92 -5.52 -9.01 -6.20
N ASP A 93 -4.26 -8.92 -5.79
CA ASP A 93 -3.74 -9.90 -4.86
C ASP A 93 -4.41 -9.71 -3.51
N PRO A 94 -4.52 -10.79 -2.73
CA PRO A 94 -5.44 -10.87 -1.62
C PRO A 94 -5.27 -9.80 -0.53
N ASN A 95 -4.15 -9.09 -0.42
CA ASN A 95 -3.92 -8.27 0.77
C ASN A 95 -4.54 -6.88 0.62
N ILE A 96 -5.69 -6.69 1.28
CA ILE A 96 -6.35 -5.40 1.45
C ILE A 96 -5.88 -4.82 2.78
N SER A 97 -5.36 -3.58 2.76
CA SER A 97 -4.99 -2.87 3.98
C SER A 97 -5.69 -1.53 4.12
N PHE A 98 -6.09 -1.22 5.35
CA PHE A 98 -6.69 0.05 5.73
C PHE A 98 -5.77 0.73 6.73
N HIS A 99 -5.31 1.93 6.40
CA HIS A 99 -4.53 2.74 7.33
C HIS A 99 -5.31 4.00 7.67
N GLU A 100 -5.50 4.27 8.94
CA GLU A 100 -5.92 5.59 9.40
C GLU A 100 -4.66 6.44 9.58
N THR A 101 -4.66 7.66 9.04
CA THR A 101 -3.64 8.67 9.36
C THR A 101 -4.36 9.92 9.85
N ALA A 102 -4.02 10.35 11.07
CA ALA A 102 -4.47 11.63 11.59
C ALA A 102 -3.63 12.74 10.95
N PHE A 103 -4.24 13.58 10.12
CA PHE A 103 -3.63 14.86 9.77
C PHE A 103 -3.75 15.78 10.99
N SER A 104 -2.75 15.73 11.88
CA SER A 104 -2.59 16.76 12.90
C SER A 104 -2.34 18.07 12.17
N ARG A 105 -3.23 19.05 12.35
CA ARG A 105 -2.99 20.41 11.84
C ARG A 105 -1.69 20.95 12.46
N PRO A 106 -0.87 21.68 11.69
CA PRO A 106 0.32 22.34 12.23
C PRO A 106 -0.05 23.36 13.31
#